data_AF-A0A965LVG7-F1
#
_entry.id   AF-A0A965LVG7-F1
#
_cell.length_a   1.000
_cell.length_b   1.000
_cell.length_c   1.000
_cell.angle_alpha   90.00
_cell.angle_beta   90.00
_cell.angle_gamma   90.00
#
_symmetry.space_group_name_H-M   'P 1'
#
loop_
_entity.id
_entity.type
_entity.pdbx_description
1 polymer ?
#
loop_
_entity_poly.entity_id
_entity_poly.type
_entity_poly.pdbx_seq_one_letter_code
_entity_poly.pdbx_strand_id
1 'polypeptide(L)'
;MVLVQIDRVRLCESQLTDQINTIRSRNDQMRKLNDIQSVLLKVKGMFEKTEGDAKFADIPGITGKLVAGKTADGKEIEKAPLTEMRAAAKAWQDAGLDPTYGAKLSGPLWDKVDFRYKDIEVMTTMVKSQIDSMSSSSQMDMVRLQSLNNKRSEAFDTMTNSLKKQQDNKSSIVGNFR
;
A
#
# COMPACT_ATOMS: atom_id res chain seq x y z
N MET A 1 22.94 3.44 36.05
CA MET A 1 22.95 2.28 35.13
C MET A 1 21.55 1.77 34.83
N VAL A 2 20.69 1.49 35.83
CA VAL A 2 19.30 1.02 35.61
C VAL A 2 18.44 2.01 34.80
N LEU A 3 18.55 3.32 35.08
CA LEU A 3 17.83 4.35 34.30
C LEU A 3 18.15 4.28 32.80
N VAL A 4 19.44 4.12 32.45
CA VAL A 4 19.89 4.01 31.05
C VAL A 4 19.36 2.75 30.37
N GLN A 5 19.20 1.65 31.12
CA GLN A 5 18.62 0.41 30.59
C GLN A 5 17.11 0.57 30.31
N ILE A 6 16.38 1.26 31.20
CA ILE A 6 14.97 1.60 31.00
C ILE A 6 14.81 2.51 29.77
N ASP A 7 15.66 3.52 29.62
CA ASP A 7 15.62 4.43 28.47
C ASP A 7 15.94 3.69 27.16
N ARG A 8 16.87 2.73 27.17
CA ARG A 8 17.18 1.89 26.00
C ARG A 8 15.99 1.03 25.57
N VAL A 9 15.27 0.44 26.54
CA VAL A 9 14.06 -0.34 26.28
C VAL A 9 12.97 0.53 25.67
N ARG A 10 12.70 1.70 26.27
CA ARG A 10 11.73 2.67 25.77
C ARG A 10 12.04 3.13 24.34
N LEU A 11 13.31 3.37 24.03
CA LEU A 11 13.74 3.74 22.67
C LEU A 11 13.47 2.60 21.68
N CYS A 12 13.78 1.35 22.04
CA CYS A 12 13.50 0.20 21.17
C CYS A 12 11.99 0.01 20.93
N GLU A 13 11.17 0.24 21.95
CA GLU A 13 9.70 0.19 21.82
C GLU A 13 9.15 1.30 20.91
N SER A 14 9.67 2.53 21.03
CA SER A 14 9.32 3.63 20.13
C SER A 14 9.67 3.27 18.69
N GLN A 15 10.90 2.81 18.45
CA GLN A 15 11.35 2.42 17.11
C GLN A 15 10.53 1.27 16.52
N LEU A 16 10.16 0.28 17.34
CA LEU A 16 9.26 -0.79 16.91
C LEU A 16 7.90 -0.27 16.51
N THR A 17 7.33 0.65 17.30
CA THR A 17 6.03 1.25 17.02
C THR A 17 6.06 2.04 15.71
N ASP A 18 7.09 2.86 15.50
CA ASP A 18 7.30 3.61 14.27
C ASP A 18 7.45 2.68 13.06
N GLN A 19 8.22 1.59 13.21
CA GLN A 19 8.40 0.59 12.18
C GLN A 19 7.08 -0.14 11.84
N ILE A 20 6.26 -0.48 12.84
CA ILE A 20 4.93 -1.09 12.63
C ILE A 20 4.00 -0.14 11.88
N ASN A 21 3.98 1.14 12.26
CA ASN A 21 3.15 2.14 11.59
C ASN A 21 3.57 2.33 10.13
N THR A 22 4.88 2.31 9.86
CA THR A 22 5.42 2.37 8.50
C THR A 22 5.01 1.13 7.68
N ILE A 23 5.10 -0.07 8.26
CA ILE A 23 4.65 -1.31 7.61
C ILE A 23 3.15 -1.28 7.31
N ARG A 24 2.32 -0.80 8.25
CA ARG A 24 0.87 -0.65 8.05
C ARG A 24 0.57 0.28 6.88
N SER A 25 1.17 1.46 6.86
CA SER A 25 1.01 2.42 5.76
C SER A 25 1.45 1.84 4.41
N ARG A 26 2.56 1.08 4.38
CA ARG A 26 3.04 0.41 3.17
C ARG A 26 2.07 -0.67 2.70
N ASN A 27 1.53 -1.46 3.61
CA ASN A 27 0.52 -2.48 3.29
C ASN A 27 -0.76 -1.85 2.73
N ASP A 28 -1.21 -0.72 3.29
CA ASP A 28 -2.36 0.02 2.77
C ASP A 28 -2.11 0.55 1.34
N GLN A 29 -0.91 1.07 1.08
CA GLN A 29 -0.52 1.50 -0.25
C GLN A 29 -0.43 0.34 -1.25
N MET A 30 0.14 -0.82 -0.86
CA MET A 30 0.17 -2.02 -1.71
C MET A 30 -1.24 -2.51 -2.04
N ARG A 31 -2.17 -2.45 -1.08
CA ARG A 31 -3.58 -2.77 -1.32
C ARG A 31 -4.18 -1.85 -2.38
N LYS A 32 -3.99 -0.52 -2.25
CA LYS A 32 -4.46 0.45 -3.25
C LYS A 32 -3.88 0.17 -4.65
N LEU A 33 -2.59 -0.16 -4.74
CA LEU A 33 -1.95 -0.49 -6.02
C LEU A 33 -2.47 -1.79 -6.63
N ASN A 34 -2.74 -2.81 -5.80
CA ASN A 34 -3.36 -4.05 -6.26
C ASN A 34 -4.80 -3.83 -6.73
N ASP A 35 -5.58 -2.99 -6.05
CA ASP A 35 -6.93 -2.62 -6.46
C ASP A 35 -6.89 -1.90 -7.82
N ILE A 36 -5.95 -0.96 -8.02
CA ILE A 36 -5.71 -0.30 -9.31
C ILE A 36 -5.32 -1.32 -10.38
N GLN A 37 -4.40 -2.24 -10.08
CA GLN A 37 -3.97 -3.27 -11.03
C GLN A 37 -5.14 -4.15 -11.47
N SER A 38 -6.01 -4.56 -10.54
CA SER A 38 -7.22 -5.32 -10.84
C SER A 38 -8.13 -4.56 -11.81
N VAL A 39 -8.36 -3.28 -11.55
CA VAL A 39 -9.16 -2.42 -12.42
C VAL A 39 -8.50 -2.25 -13.79
N LEU A 40 -7.19 -2.01 -13.87
CA LEU A 40 -6.47 -1.92 -15.14
C LEU A 40 -6.56 -3.21 -15.96
N LEU A 41 -6.51 -4.38 -15.32
CA LEU A 41 -6.68 -5.67 -15.99
C LEU A 41 -8.11 -5.85 -16.52
N LYS A 42 -9.13 -5.47 -15.75
CA LYS A 42 -10.53 -5.46 -16.24
C LYS A 42 -10.67 -4.54 -17.45
N VAL A 43 -10.07 -3.35 -17.38
CA VAL A 43 -10.07 -2.38 -18.47
C VAL A 43 -9.35 -2.92 -19.68
N LYS A 44 -8.17 -3.53 -19.50
CA LYS A 44 -7.42 -4.20 -20.56
C LYS A 44 -8.24 -5.32 -21.23
N GLY A 45 -8.95 -6.13 -20.44
CA GLY A 45 -9.84 -7.18 -20.95
C GLY A 45 -10.95 -6.66 -21.86
N MET A 46 -11.40 -5.42 -21.65
CA MET A 46 -12.37 -4.78 -22.55
C MET A 46 -11.78 -4.52 -23.95
N PHE A 47 -10.46 -4.40 -24.10
CA PHE A 47 -9.78 -4.20 -25.39
C PHE A 47 -9.50 -5.50 -26.17
N GLU A 48 -9.73 -6.69 -25.61
CA GLU A 48 -9.29 -7.99 -26.18
C GLU A 48 -9.85 -8.34 -27.59
N LYS A 49 -10.74 -7.54 -28.17
CA LYS A 49 -11.19 -7.69 -29.56
C LYS A 49 -10.55 -6.72 -30.57
N THR A 50 -9.58 -5.91 -30.15
CA THR A 50 -9.01 -4.85 -30.99
C THR A 50 -7.50 -4.85 -30.82
N GLU A 51 -6.77 -5.29 -31.84
CA GLU A 51 -5.32 -5.21 -31.87
C GLU A 51 -4.85 -3.76 -32.10
N GLY A 52 -3.78 -3.37 -31.41
CA GLY A 52 -3.04 -2.14 -31.68
C GLY A 52 -3.43 -0.93 -30.84
N ASP A 53 -2.88 0.24 -31.21
CA ASP A 53 -3.02 1.58 -30.61
C ASP A 53 -4.48 2.12 -30.61
N ALA A 54 -5.46 1.23 -30.69
CA ALA A 54 -6.89 1.50 -30.73
C ALA A 54 -7.29 2.42 -29.58
N LYS A 55 -8.02 3.48 -29.93
CA LYS A 55 -8.63 4.34 -28.94
C LYS A 55 -9.79 3.59 -28.32
N PHE A 56 -10.06 3.88 -27.06
CA PHE A 56 -11.20 3.31 -26.37
C PHE A 56 -12.53 3.52 -27.10
N ALA A 57 -12.68 4.68 -27.75
CA ALA A 57 -13.86 5.03 -28.55
C ALA A 57 -14.08 4.11 -29.76
N ASP A 58 -13.01 3.51 -30.30
CA ASP A 58 -13.05 2.70 -31.52
C ASP A 58 -13.43 1.24 -31.26
N ILE A 59 -13.59 0.85 -29.99
CA ILE A 59 -13.86 -0.54 -29.62
C ILE A 59 -15.36 -0.84 -29.79
N PRO A 60 -15.73 -1.79 -30.66
CA PRO A 60 -17.13 -2.11 -30.92
C PRO A 60 -17.86 -2.62 -29.66
N GLY A 61 -18.98 -1.98 -29.30
CA GLY A 61 -19.83 -2.40 -28.18
C GLY A 61 -19.39 -1.88 -26.80
N ILE A 62 -18.36 -1.05 -26.73
CA ILE A 62 -17.89 -0.40 -25.50
C ILE A 62 -18.58 0.94 -25.26
N THR A 63 -18.78 1.74 -26.30
CA THR A 63 -19.56 2.98 -26.21
C THR A 63 -20.99 2.68 -25.77
N GLY A 64 -21.61 1.62 -26.28
CA GLY A 64 -22.92 1.13 -25.82
C GLY A 64 -22.92 0.53 -24.39
N LYS A 65 -21.75 0.12 -23.87
CA LYS A 65 -21.61 -0.45 -22.52
C LYS A 65 -21.17 0.57 -21.45
N LEU A 66 -20.77 1.78 -21.81
CA LEU A 66 -20.26 2.78 -20.86
C LEU A 66 -20.83 4.19 -21.04
N VAL A 67 -21.37 4.56 -22.21
CA VAL A 67 -21.82 5.94 -22.49
C VAL A 67 -23.25 6.21 -21.98
N ALA A 68 -24.02 5.18 -21.69
CA ALA A 68 -25.35 5.37 -21.13
C ALA A 68 -25.48 4.54 -19.87
N GLY A 69 -25.99 5.14 -18.80
CA GLY A 69 -26.62 4.40 -17.72
C GLY A 69 -27.85 3.59 -18.17
N LYS A 70 -27.97 3.22 -19.44
CA LYS A 70 -28.96 2.31 -20.05
C LYS A 70 -28.36 1.72 -21.33
N THR A 71 -28.42 0.40 -21.47
CA THR A 71 -28.38 -0.22 -22.81
C THR A 71 -29.56 0.25 -23.66
N ALA A 72 -29.49 0.05 -24.99
CA ALA A 72 -30.59 0.37 -25.91
C ALA A 72 -31.91 -0.37 -25.58
N ASP A 73 -31.89 -1.38 -24.69
CA ASP A 73 -33.05 -2.10 -24.15
C ASP A 73 -33.34 -1.80 -22.67
N GLY A 74 -32.85 -0.68 -22.14
CA GLY A 74 -33.25 -0.18 -20.82
C GLY A 74 -32.79 -1.00 -19.61
N LYS A 75 -31.97 -2.04 -19.78
CA LYS A 75 -31.32 -2.71 -18.65
C LYS A 75 -30.08 -1.92 -18.22
N GLU A 76 -30.10 -1.53 -16.94
CA GLU A 76 -29.01 -0.81 -16.28
C GLU A 76 -27.73 -1.61 -16.44
N ILE A 77 -26.74 -0.97 -17.06
CA ILE A 77 -25.37 -1.42 -16.99
C ILE A 77 -25.00 -1.27 -15.52
N GLU A 78 -24.66 -2.38 -14.86
CA GLU A 78 -24.22 -2.35 -13.46
C GLU A 78 -23.20 -1.21 -13.32
N LYS A 79 -23.50 -0.21 -12.50
CA LYS A 79 -22.67 1.00 -12.24
C LYS A 79 -21.29 0.68 -11.63
N ALA A 80 -20.98 -0.60 -11.45
CA ALA A 80 -19.80 -1.14 -10.80
C ALA A 80 -18.47 -0.78 -11.49
N PRO A 81 -18.26 -0.94 -12.81
CA PRO A 81 -16.96 -0.73 -13.42
C PRO A 81 -16.57 0.75 -13.44
N LEU A 82 -17.53 1.67 -13.62
CA LEU A 82 -17.25 3.12 -13.58
C LEU A 82 -16.95 3.61 -12.15
N THR A 83 -17.65 3.06 -11.15
CA THR A 83 -17.41 3.38 -9.74
C THR A 83 -16.06 2.85 -9.27
N GLU A 84 -15.72 1.61 -9.62
CA GLU A 84 -14.42 0.99 -9.36
C GLU A 84 -13.29 1.72 -10.08
N MET A 85 -13.51 2.20 -11.31
CA MET A 85 -12.52 2.98 -12.04
C MET A 85 -12.30 4.39 -11.49
N ARG A 86 -13.37 5.05 -11.01
CA ARG A 86 -13.24 6.33 -10.32
C ARG A 86 -12.53 6.17 -8.97
N ALA A 87 -12.79 5.07 -8.27
CA ALA A 87 -12.05 4.70 -7.07
C ALA A 87 -10.58 4.42 -7.38
N ALA A 88 -10.28 3.69 -8.46
CA ALA A 88 -8.92 3.45 -8.93
C ALA A 88 -8.21 4.74 -9.35
N ALA A 89 -8.90 5.68 -10.00
CA ALA A 89 -8.34 6.98 -10.36
C ALA A 89 -8.02 7.84 -9.13
N LYS A 90 -8.87 7.81 -8.11
CA LYS A 90 -8.58 8.45 -6.81
C LYS A 90 -7.40 7.76 -6.12
N ALA A 91 -7.35 6.42 -6.13
CA ALA A 91 -6.24 5.66 -5.58
C ALA A 91 -4.92 5.93 -6.33
N TRP A 92 -4.99 6.17 -7.65
CA TRP A 92 -3.85 6.55 -8.50
C TRP A 92 -3.25 7.89 -8.07
N GLN A 93 -4.12 8.88 -7.84
CA GLN A 93 -3.71 10.19 -7.32
C GLN A 93 -3.15 10.08 -5.90
N ASP A 94 -3.81 9.33 -5.02
CA ASP A 94 -3.34 9.09 -3.65
C ASP A 94 -1.98 8.36 -3.61
N ALA A 95 -1.69 7.52 -4.61
CA ALA A 95 -0.42 6.80 -4.73
C ALA A 95 0.73 7.66 -5.27
N GLY A 96 0.47 8.93 -5.60
CA GLY A 96 1.47 9.86 -6.13
C GLY A 96 1.98 9.50 -7.53
N LEU A 97 1.24 8.65 -8.26
CA LEU A 97 1.53 8.30 -9.65
C LEU A 97 1.18 9.46 -10.58
N ASP A 98 1.73 9.43 -11.81
CA ASP A 98 1.57 10.51 -12.79
C ASP A 98 0.07 10.93 -12.93
N PRO A 99 -0.25 12.20 -12.60
CA PRO A 99 -1.63 12.70 -12.59
C PRO A 99 -2.32 12.62 -13.96
N THR A 100 -1.55 12.64 -15.04
CA THR A 100 -2.03 12.56 -16.42
C THR A 100 -2.84 11.29 -16.63
N TYR A 101 -2.33 10.16 -16.12
CA TYR A 101 -2.95 8.86 -16.25
C TYR A 101 -4.14 8.68 -15.29
N GLY A 102 -4.07 9.27 -14.09
CA GLY A 102 -5.22 9.34 -13.17
C GLY A 102 -6.39 10.18 -13.73
N ALA A 103 -6.09 11.26 -14.46
CA ALA A 103 -7.10 12.05 -15.16
C ALA A 103 -7.73 11.26 -16.32
N LYS A 104 -6.94 10.47 -17.05
CA LYS A 104 -7.43 9.56 -18.09
C LYS A 104 -8.37 8.48 -17.53
N LEU A 105 -8.08 7.94 -16.34
CA LEU A 105 -8.90 6.94 -15.65
C LEU A 105 -10.20 7.49 -15.03
N SER A 106 -10.24 8.77 -14.65
CA SER A 106 -11.40 9.44 -14.02
C SER A 106 -12.34 10.16 -14.99
N GLY A 107 -11.96 10.23 -16.28
CA GLY A 107 -12.73 10.94 -17.30
C GLY A 107 -14.17 10.44 -17.44
N PRO A 108 -15.20 11.31 -17.40
CA PRO A 108 -16.60 10.91 -17.51
C PRO A 108 -16.99 10.33 -18.87
N LEU A 109 -16.14 10.55 -19.89
CA LEU A 109 -16.31 10.09 -21.25
C LEU A 109 -14.90 9.81 -21.79
N TRP A 110 -14.49 8.53 -21.85
CA TRP A 110 -13.23 8.12 -22.51
C TRP A 110 -13.29 8.36 -24.03
N ASP A 111 -14.41 8.91 -24.51
CA ASP A 111 -14.67 9.44 -25.85
C ASP A 111 -14.00 10.80 -26.09
N LYS A 112 -13.75 11.59 -25.04
CA LYS A 112 -13.09 12.91 -25.12
C LYS A 112 -11.63 12.89 -24.69
N VAL A 113 -11.22 11.83 -24.02
CA VAL A 113 -9.85 11.64 -23.56
C VAL A 113 -9.27 10.54 -24.42
N ASP A 114 -8.22 10.83 -25.16
CA ASP A 114 -7.51 9.93 -26.09
C ASP A 114 -6.88 8.73 -25.33
N PHE A 115 -7.72 7.90 -24.71
CA PHE A 115 -7.35 6.78 -23.86
C PHE A 115 -7.14 5.57 -24.74
N ARG A 116 -5.89 5.12 -24.84
CA ARG A 116 -5.48 4.07 -25.77
C ARG A 116 -5.09 2.81 -25.02
N TYR A 117 -5.11 1.69 -25.73
CA TYR A 117 -4.58 0.42 -25.22
C TYR A 117 -3.15 0.57 -24.67
N LYS A 118 -2.29 1.32 -25.38
CA LYS A 118 -0.92 1.64 -24.95
C LYS A 118 -0.86 2.40 -23.62
N ASP A 119 -1.82 3.29 -23.35
CA ASP A 119 -1.86 3.99 -22.05
C ASP A 119 -2.10 2.99 -20.91
N ILE A 120 -2.93 1.96 -21.12
CA ILE A 120 -3.19 0.91 -20.11
C ILE A 120 -1.95 0.05 -19.89
N GLU A 121 -1.20 -0.26 -20.93
CA GLU A 121 0.06 -1.00 -20.79
C GLU A 121 1.12 -0.20 -20.02
N VAL A 122 1.24 1.10 -20.33
CA VAL A 122 2.14 2.00 -19.61
C VAL A 122 1.71 2.07 -18.14
N MET A 123 0.43 2.31 -17.86
CA MET A 123 -0.11 2.35 -16.51
C MET A 123 0.09 1.03 -15.75
N THR A 124 -0.15 -0.11 -16.40
CA THR A 124 0.06 -1.44 -15.80
C THR A 124 1.53 -1.64 -15.44
N THR A 125 2.43 -1.18 -16.31
CA THR A 125 3.88 -1.24 -16.07
C THR A 125 4.30 -0.35 -14.92
N MET A 126 3.79 0.88 -14.84
CA MET A 126 4.05 1.81 -13.72
C MET A 126 3.58 1.22 -12.38
N VAL A 127 2.34 0.74 -12.32
CA VAL A 127 1.76 0.14 -11.11
C VAL A 127 2.56 -1.09 -10.69
N LYS A 128 2.92 -1.96 -11.64
CA LYS A 128 3.74 -3.13 -11.37
C LYS A 128 5.12 -2.75 -10.83
N SER A 129 5.79 -1.78 -11.45
CA SER A 129 7.08 -1.27 -10.98
C SER A 129 6.99 -0.70 -9.56
N GLN A 130 5.91 0.03 -9.25
CA GLN A 130 5.70 0.57 -7.91
C GLN A 130 5.42 -0.56 -6.90
N ILE A 131 4.57 -1.54 -7.24
CA ILE A 131 4.33 -2.74 -6.42
C ILE A 131 5.64 -3.47 -6.14
N ASP A 132 6.48 -3.69 -7.15
CA ASP A 132 7.76 -4.39 -7.00
C ASP A 132 8.70 -3.62 -6.06
N SER A 133 8.80 -2.30 -6.23
CA SER A 133 9.60 -1.43 -5.36
C SER A 133 9.11 -1.43 -3.90
N MET A 134 7.80 -1.44 -3.71
CA MET A 134 7.16 -1.45 -2.40
C MET A 134 7.24 -2.82 -1.73
N SER A 135 7.14 -3.90 -2.49
CA SER A 135 7.30 -5.28 -2.03
C SER A 135 8.73 -5.50 -1.51
N SER A 136 9.74 -5.07 -2.27
CA SER A 136 11.14 -5.13 -1.84
C SER A 136 11.39 -4.33 -0.55
N SER A 137 10.83 -3.11 -0.47
CA SER A 137 10.93 -2.29 0.73
C SER A 137 10.24 -2.94 1.94
N SER A 138 9.05 -3.50 1.75
CA SER A 138 8.26 -4.16 2.80
C SER A 138 8.95 -5.42 3.35
N GLN A 139 9.62 -6.19 2.47
CA GLN A 139 10.45 -7.32 2.90
C GLN A 139 11.59 -6.86 3.81
N MET A 140 12.26 -5.77 3.43
CA MET A 140 13.32 -5.18 4.25
C MET A 140 12.80 -4.67 5.59
N ASP A 141 11.62 -4.06 5.61
CA ASP A 141 11.00 -3.59 6.85
C ASP A 141 10.63 -4.72 7.78
N MET A 142 10.22 -5.87 7.24
CA MET A 142 9.93 -7.04 8.05
C MET A 142 11.20 -7.59 8.70
N VAL A 143 12.31 -7.63 7.96
CA VAL A 143 13.63 -7.99 8.52
C VAL A 143 14.05 -6.98 9.60
N ARG A 144 13.85 -5.68 9.37
CA ARG A 144 14.12 -4.63 10.37
C ARG A 144 13.24 -4.80 11.62
N LEU A 145 11.95 -5.09 11.45
CA LEU A 145 11.03 -5.34 12.55
C LEU A 145 11.48 -6.54 13.40
N GLN A 146 11.87 -7.63 12.75
CA GLN A 146 12.40 -8.82 13.45
C GLN A 146 13.69 -8.48 14.21
N SER A 147 14.61 -7.75 13.58
CA SER A 147 15.85 -7.30 14.23
C SER A 147 15.57 -6.38 15.42
N LEU A 148 14.65 -5.43 15.29
CA LEU A 148 14.24 -4.55 16.38
C LEU A 148 13.55 -5.31 17.51
N ASN A 149 12.76 -6.33 17.19
CA ASN A 149 12.11 -7.16 18.20
C ASN A 149 13.15 -7.96 18.98
N ASN A 150 14.14 -8.53 18.31
CA ASN A 150 15.27 -9.19 18.97
C ASN A 150 16.05 -8.22 19.86
N LYS A 151 16.38 -7.02 19.36
CA LYS A 151 17.05 -5.96 20.14
C LYS A 151 16.24 -5.53 21.36
N ARG A 152 14.91 -5.44 21.23
CA ARG A 152 14.00 -5.12 22.34
C ARG A 152 14.06 -6.21 23.39
N SER A 153 13.96 -7.48 23.01
CA SER A 153 14.05 -8.62 23.93
C SER A 153 15.39 -8.64 24.67
N GLU A 154 16.51 -8.49 23.95
CA GLU A 154 17.84 -8.39 24.57
C GLU A 154 17.93 -7.21 25.56
N ALA A 155 17.42 -6.03 25.20
CA ALA A 155 17.41 -4.87 26.07
C ALA A 155 16.53 -5.09 27.33
N PHE A 156 15.41 -5.78 27.19
CA PHE A 156 14.56 -6.17 28.32
C PHE A 156 15.26 -7.15 29.26
N ASP A 157 15.97 -8.14 28.71
CA ASP A 157 16.73 -9.11 29.51
C ASP A 157 17.87 -8.41 30.26
N THR A 158 18.61 -7.52 29.61
CA THR A 158 19.68 -6.75 30.27
C THR A 158 19.12 -5.80 31.34
N MET A 159 17.96 -5.18 31.08
CA MET A 159 17.27 -4.34 32.06
C MET A 159 16.84 -5.14 33.28
N THR A 160 16.20 -6.30 33.08
CA THR A 160 15.72 -7.18 34.15
C THR A 160 16.89 -7.67 35.00
N ASN A 161 18.00 -8.09 34.37
CA ASN A 161 19.21 -8.48 35.06
C ASN A 161 19.85 -7.32 35.86
N SER A 162 19.83 -6.09 35.31
CA SER A 162 20.35 -4.91 36.01
C SER A 162 19.48 -4.52 37.22
N LEU A 163 18.15 -4.61 37.08
CA LEU A 163 17.19 -4.39 38.17
C LEU A 163 17.39 -5.41 39.29
N LYS A 164 17.50 -6.70 38.94
CA LYS A 164 17.75 -7.78 39.90
C LYS A 164 19.03 -7.55 40.69
N LYS A 165 20.16 -7.27 40.01
CA LYS A 165 21.44 -6.95 40.67
C LYS A 165 21.32 -5.73 41.58
N GLN A 166 20.57 -4.70 41.18
CA GLN A 166 20.37 -3.52 42.03
C GLN A 166 19.52 -3.85 43.27
N GLN A 167 18.50 -4.69 43.14
CA GLN A 167 17.69 -5.17 44.26
C GLN A 167 18.52 -6.03 45.21
N ASP A 168 19.31 -6.98 44.70
CA ASP A 168 20.19 -7.82 45.51
C ASP A 168 21.23 -6.99 46.26
N ASN A 169 21.83 -5.98 45.61
CA ASN A 169 22.75 -5.05 46.26
C ASN A 169 22.07 -4.24 47.38
N LYS A 170 20.85 -3.73 47.14
CA LYS A 170 20.06 -3.04 48.18
C LYS A 170 19.73 -3.97 49.35
N SER A 171 19.34 -5.21 49.05
CA SER A 171 19.04 -6.24 50.03
C SER A 171 20.26 -6.59 50.88
N SER A 172 21.44 -6.73 50.27
CA SER A 172 22.70 -6.97 50.99
C SER A 172 23.10 -5.80 51.88
N ILE A 173 22.92 -4.55 51.42
CA ILE A 173 23.16 -3.36 52.26
C ILE A 173 22.23 -3.39 53.47
N VAL A 174 20.92 -3.53 53.26
CA VAL A 174 19.94 -3.61 54.35
C VAL A 174 20.23 -4.80 55.27
N GLY A 175 20.62 -5.95 54.71
CA GLY A 175 21.00 -7.14 55.46
C GLY A 175 22.22 -6.93 56.36
N ASN A 176 23.21 -6.17 55.90
CA ASN A 176 24.40 -5.83 56.70
C ASN A 176 24.11 -4.80 57.82
N PHE A 177 22.97 -4.09 57.75
CA PHE A 177 22.53 -3.11 58.76
C PHE A 177 21.53 -3.68 59.78
N ARG A 178 21.14 -4.95 59.66
CA ARG A 178 20.27 -5.66 60.62
C ARG A 178 21.12 -6.54 61.52
#